data_AF-F0J9F5-F1
#
_entry.id   AF-F0J9F5-F1
#
_cell.length_a   1.000
_cell.length_b   1.000
_cell.length_c   1.000
_cell.angle_alpha   90.00
_cell.angle_beta   90.00
_cell.angle_gamma   90.00
#
_symmetry.space_group_name_H-M   'P 1'
#
loop_
_entity.id
_entity.type
_entity.pdbx_description
1 polymer ?
#
loop_
_entity_poly.entity_id
_entity_poly.type
_entity_poly.pdbx_seq_one_letter_code
_entity_poly.pdbx_strand_id
1 'polypeptide(L)'
;RKPSNKSLKQKHVETANGTDTCEREPVLPLVDSHAQNVHRRRIVLNWLRKVLPDLLDMLYMDLSEVSSYLTELVLTFRLSAENVTFRLETWTHIAAAVLIMLSRKCPALNSAIMMEESRKRFSLFLESTAISLQEITCVVDDLLGS
;
A
#
# COMPACT_ATOMS: atom_id res chain seq x y z
N ARG A 1 -35.50 23.71 -54.82
CA ARG A 1 -34.33 22.81 -54.91
C ARG A 1 -34.66 21.51 -54.15
N LYS A 2 -34.87 20.40 -54.87
CA LYS A 2 -34.70 19.01 -54.37
C LYS A 2 -33.33 18.50 -54.89
N PRO A 3 -32.80 17.31 -54.54
CA PRO A 3 -33.21 16.24 -53.59
C PRO A 3 -32.04 15.89 -52.60
N SER A 4 -32.00 14.88 -51.72
CA SER A 4 -32.00 13.41 -51.89
C SER A 4 -31.73 12.77 -50.50
N ASN A 5 -32.65 12.02 -49.90
CA ASN A 5 -32.70 10.54 -49.86
C ASN A 5 -31.41 9.80 -49.44
N LYS A 6 -31.46 9.04 -48.33
CA LYS A 6 -31.51 7.57 -48.37
C LYS A 6 -31.83 6.93 -47.00
N SER A 7 -32.82 6.04 -47.07
CA SER A 7 -33.37 5.14 -46.06
C SER A 7 -32.41 4.00 -45.69
N LEU A 8 -32.55 3.44 -44.48
CA LEU A 8 -32.79 2.00 -44.35
C LEU A 8 -33.54 1.67 -43.05
N LYS A 9 -34.72 1.07 -43.23
CA LYS A 9 -35.53 0.42 -42.19
C LYS A 9 -34.94 -0.96 -41.90
N GLN A 10 -35.05 -1.45 -40.67
CA GLN A 10 -35.63 -2.78 -40.45
C GLN A 10 -36.15 -2.93 -39.01
N LYS A 11 -37.37 -3.44 -38.93
CA LYS A 11 -38.18 -3.74 -37.74
C LYS A 11 -38.73 -5.16 -37.96
N HIS A 12 -38.48 -6.09 -37.05
CA HIS A 12 -39.23 -7.34 -36.77
C HIS A 12 -38.58 -7.93 -35.49
N VAL A 13 -39.19 -7.97 -34.30
CA VAL A 13 -40.41 -8.63 -33.79
C VAL A 13 -40.18 -10.12 -33.43
N GLU A 14 -40.29 -10.34 -32.11
CA GLU A 14 -40.85 -11.48 -31.34
C GLU A 14 -40.04 -12.75 -30.98
N THR A 15 -39.85 -12.86 -29.65
CA THR A 15 -40.19 -13.97 -28.74
C THR A 15 -39.18 -15.10 -28.52
N ALA A 16 -38.57 -15.09 -27.32
CA ALA A 16 -38.21 -16.30 -26.58
C ALA A 16 -38.30 -16.03 -25.07
N ASN A 17 -39.17 -16.79 -24.40
CA ASN A 17 -39.36 -16.83 -22.95
C ASN A 17 -38.08 -17.29 -22.22
N GLY A 18 -37.83 -16.76 -21.01
CA GLY A 18 -36.85 -17.34 -20.09
C GLY A 18 -36.43 -16.40 -18.96
N THR A 19 -37.05 -16.61 -17.81
CA THR A 19 -36.74 -16.20 -16.42
C THR A 19 -35.29 -15.82 -16.03
N ASP A 20 -35.25 -14.87 -15.07
CA ASP A 20 -34.29 -14.69 -13.96
C ASP A 20 -33.07 -13.73 -14.11
N THR A 21 -33.25 -12.56 -13.48
CA THR A 21 -32.26 -11.75 -12.73
C THR A 21 -30.82 -11.74 -13.25
N CYS A 22 -30.55 -10.88 -14.25
CA CYS A 22 -29.20 -10.34 -14.41
C CYS A 22 -28.98 -9.31 -13.30
N GLU A 23 -28.51 -9.78 -12.15
CA GLU A 23 -27.85 -8.97 -11.11
C GLU A 23 -26.66 -8.27 -11.78
N ARG A 24 -26.92 -7.12 -12.41
CA ARG A 24 -25.87 -6.21 -12.86
C ARG A 24 -25.25 -5.63 -11.59
N GLU A 25 -24.22 -6.31 -11.11
CA GLU A 25 -23.36 -5.86 -10.01
C GLU A 25 -23.13 -4.35 -10.17
N PRO A 26 -23.51 -3.52 -9.17
CA PRO A 26 -23.40 -2.08 -9.29
C PRO A 26 -21.93 -1.71 -9.50
N VAL A 27 -21.60 -1.28 -10.72
CA VAL A 27 -20.24 -0.82 -11.05
C VAL A 27 -20.07 0.57 -10.45
N LEU A 28 -19.31 0.64 -9.35
CA LEU A 28 -18.97 1.90 -8.72
C LEU A 28 -18.21 2.81 -9.70
N PRO A 29 -18.48 4.13 -9.69
CA PRO A 29 -17.75 5.06 -10.53
C PRO A 29 -16.27 5.11 -10.12
N LEU A 30 -15.37 5.23 -11.09
CA LEU A 30 -13.92 5.32 -10.90
C LEU A 30 -13.49 6.46 -9.93
N VAL A 31 -14.32 7.49 -9.79
CA VAL A 31 -14.10 8.59 -8.84
C VAL A 31 -14.14 8.12 -7.39
N ASP A 32 -15.05 7.20 -7.07
CA ASP A 32 -15.19 6.66 -5.71
C ASP A 32 -14.01 5.73 -5.37
N SER A 33 -13.57 4.89 -6.31
CA SER A 33 -12.41 4.03 -6.09
C SER A 33 -11.11 4.82 -5.91
N HIS A 34 -10.94 5.94 -6.63
CA HIS A 34 -9.81 6.85 -6.41
C HIS A 34 -9.86 7.50 -5.02
N ALA A 35 -11.03 7.99 -4.61
CA ALA A 35 -11.23 8.59 -3.29
C ALA A 35 -10.97 7.57 -2.16
N GLN A 36 -11.45 6.34 -2.31
CA GLN A 36 -11.17 5.23 -1.39
C GLN A 36 -9.67 4.93 -1.31
N ASN A 37 -8.95 4.91 -2.43
CA ASN A 37 -7.50 4.67 -2.45
C ASN A 37 -6.72 5.81 -1.77
N VAL A 38 -7.12 7.07 -1.97
CA VAL A 38 -6.53 8.22 -1.28
C VAL A 38 -6.78 8.13 0.23
N HIS A 39 -7.99 7.74 0.64
CA HIS A 39 -8.33 7.56 2.05
C HIS A 39 -7.49 6.43 2.69
N ARG A 40 -7.37 5.29 2.02
CA ARG A 40 -6.54 4.15 2.46
C ARG A 40 -5.07 4.54 2.61
N ARG A 41 -4.51 5.26 1.63
CA ARG A 41 -3.13 5.79 1.72
C ARG A 41 -2.93 6.69 2.93
N ARG A 42 -3.92 7.54 3.22
CA ARG A 42 -3.88 8.41 4.41
C ARG A 42 -3.90 7.60 5.71
N ILE A 43 -4.71 6.54 5.79
CA ILE A 43 -4.71 5.63 6.94
C ILE A 43 -3.33 5.01 7.15
N VAL A 44 -2.74 4.42 6.10
CA VAL A 44 -1.41 3.80 6.16
C VAL A 44 -0.35 4.82 6.60
N LEU A 45 -0.31 6.00 5.97
CA LEU A 45 0.64 7.05 6.34
C LEU A 45 0.45 7.53 7.78
N ASN A 46 -0.79 7.66 8.26
CA ASN A 46 -1.05 8.06 9.65
C ASN A 46 -0.56 7.01 10.64
N TRP A 47 -0.81 5.72 10.36
CA TRP A 47 -0.30 4.63 11.19
C TRP A 47 1.21 4.57 11.18
N LEU A 48 1.83 4.64 10.01
CA LEU A 48 3.29 4.63 9.88
C LEU A 48 3.91 5.83 10.59
N ARG A 49 3.36 7.04 10.45
CA ARG A 49 3.85 8.22 11.19
C ARG A 49 3.68 8.12 12.70
N LYS A 50 2.76 7.28 13.18
CA LYS A 50 2.57 7.03 14.60
C LYS A 50 3.58 6.03 15.17
N VAL A 51 3.95 5.00 14.39
CA VAL A 51 4.79 3.88 14.86
C VAL A 51 6.27 4.05 14.50
N LEU A 52 6.58 4.69 13.36
CA LEU A 52 7.95 4.90 12.90
C LEU A 52 8.82 5.72 13.86
N PRO A 53 8.34 6.77 14.56
CA PRO A 53 9.20 7.53 15.47
C PRO A 53 9.88 6.66 16.53
N ASP A 54 9.15 5.70 17.12
CA ASP A 54 9.70 4.78 18.11
C ASP A 54 10.80 3.87 17.51
N LEU A 55 10.64 3.49 16.24
CA LEU A 55 11.64 2.69 15.52
C LEU A 55 12.87 3.52 15.14
N LEU A 56 12.66 4.76 14.71
CA LEU A 56 13.70 5.69 14.28
C LEU A 56 14.53 6.21 15.46
N ASP A 57 13.94 6.36 16.64
CA ASP A 57 14.65 6.71 17.87
C ASP A 57 15.75 5.68 18.21
N MET A 58 15.47 4.38 17.98
CA MET A 58 16.49 3.33 18.15
C MET A 58 17.64 3.44 17.16
N LEU A 59 17.42 4.10 16.03
CA LEU A 59 18.41 4.36 14.99
C LEU A 59 19.02 5.77 15.09
N TYR A 60 18.64 6.56 16.09
CA TYR A 60 19.03 7.96 16.26
C TYR A 60 18.70 8.84 15.05
N MET A 61 17.55 8.58 14.42
CA MET A 61 17.07 9.34 13.26
C MET A 61 15.74 10.03 13.53
N ASP A 62 15.49 11.13 12.82
CA ASP A 62 14.21 11.82 12.85
C ASP A 62 13.27 11.36 11.73
N LEU A 63 11.96 11.39 12.00
CA LEU A 63 10.94 11.08 11.00
C LEU A 63 11.03 12.01 9.78
N SER A 64 11.48 13.26 9.96
CA SER A 64 11.65 14.25 8.89
C SER A 64 12.60 13.75 7.79
N GLU A 65 13.68 13.07 8.17
CA GLU A 65 14.73 12.57 7.27
C GLU A 65 14.22 11.49 6.31
N VAL A 66 13.24 10.69 6.74
CA VAL A 66 12.68 9.58 5.94
C VAL A 66 11.27 9.88 5.40
N SER A 67 10.66 11.00 5.80
CA SER A 67 9.24 11.32 5.53
C SER A 67 8.88 11.42 4.05
N SER A 68 9.78 11.98 3.22
CA SER A 68 9.61 12.08 1.77
C SER A 68 9.65 10.69 1.13
N TYR A 69 10.69 9.92 1.43
CA TYR A 69 10.88 8.55 0.96
C TYR A 69 9.72 7.64 1.37
N LEU A 70 9.24 7.78 2.61
CA LEU A 70 8.07 7.05 3.12
C LEU A 70 6.82 7.36 2.28
N THR A 71 6.59 8.64 1.98
CA THR A 71 5.42 9.07 1.21
C THR A 71 5.49 8.51 -0.21
N GLU A 72 6.65 8.61 -0.87
CA GLU A 72 6.86 8.03 -2.19
C GLU A 72 6.66 6.51 -2.20
N LEU A 73 7.18 5.80 -1.19
CA LEU A 73 7.02 4.36 -1.08
C LEU A 73 5.55 3.96 -0.94
N VAL A 74 4.80 4.58 -0.02
CA VAL A 74 3.38 4.28 0.18
C VAL A 74 2.53 4.59 -1.05
N LEU A 75 2.93 5.55 -1.89
CA LEU A 75 2.26 5.81 -3.16
C LEU A 75 2.36 4.63 -4.14
N THR A 76 3.39 3.80 -4.04
CA THR A 76 3.56 2.60 -4.87
C THR A 76 2.72 1.42 -4.39
N PHE A 77 2.23 1.44 -3.15
CA PHE A 77 1.46 0.33 -2.59
C PHE A 77 0.07 0.22 -3.21
N ARG A 78 -0.31 -1.00 -3.57
CA ARG A 78 -1.69 -1.34 -3.99
C ARG A 78 -2.53 -1.65 -2.75
N LEU A 79 -3.17 -0.61 -2.21
CA LEU A 79 -3.94 -0.70 -0.97
C LEU A 79 -5.39 -1.18 -1.19
N SER A 80 -5.85 -2.11 -0.36
CA SER A 80 -7.20 -2.69 -0.30
C SER A 80 -7.82 -2.42 1.08
N ALA A 81 -9.09 -2.77 1.30
CA ALA A 81 -9.71 -2.61 2.62
C ALA A 81 -9.07 -3.52 3.70
N GLU A 82 -8.56 -4.67 3.29
CA GLU A 82 -7.94 -5.67 4.18
C GLU A 82 -6.56 -5.23 4.66
N ASN A 83 -5.80 -4.48 3.84
CA ASN A 83 -4.44 -4.06 4.20
C ASN A 83 -4.33 -2.73 4.94
N VAL A 84 -5.45 -2.11 5.29
CA VAL A 84 -5.49 -0.89 6.11
C VAL A 84 -6.13 -1.09 7.49
N THR A 85 -6.66 -2.29 7.75
CA THR A 85 -7.39 -2.63 8.99
C THR A 85 -6.59 -3.54 9.92
N PHE A 86 -5.26 -3.59 9.74
CA PHE A 86 -4.35 -4.36 10.58
C PHE A 86 -4.39 -3.94 12.05
N ARG A 87 -4.09 -4.89 12.95
CA ARG A 87 -3.92 -4.64 14.38
C ARG A 87 -2.66 -3.81 14.64
N LEU A 88 -2.63 -3.12 15.78
CA LEU A 88 -1.50 -2.27 16.18
C LEU A 88 -0.15 -3.01 16.14
N GLU A 89 -0.09 -4.23 16.68
CA GLU A 89 1.12 -5.05 16.67
C GLU A 89 1.62 -5.34 15.25
N THR A 90 0.70 -5.58 14.31
CA THR A 90 1.03 -5.80 12.90
C THR A 90 1.58 -4.53 12.25
N TRP A 91 1.12 -3.34 12.66
CA TRP A 91 1.67 -2.08 12.17
C TRP A 91 3.13 -1.87 12.55
N THR A 92 3.58 -2.36 13.71
CA THR A 92 5.00 -2.34 14.09
C THR A 92 5.85 -3.17 13.14
N HIS A 93 5.39 -4.37 12.79
CA HIS A 93 6.08 -5.24 11.82
C HIS A 93 6.09 -4.66 10.41
N ILE A 94 4.95 -4.09 9.97
CA ILE A 94 4.87 -3.38 8.69
C ILE A 94 5.82 -2.19 8.69
N ALA A 95 5.87 -1.41 9.77
CA ALA A 95 6.76 -0.26 9.89
C ALA A 95 8.24 -0.67 9.83
N ALA A 96 8.61 -1.77 10.50
CA ALA A 96 9.95 -2.34 10.41
C ALA A 96 10.30 -2.80 8.99
N ALA A 97 9.41 -3.53 8.32
CA ALA A 97 9.60 -3.93 6.92
C ALA A 97 9.73 -2.72 5.98
N VAL A 98 8.86 -1.72 6.15
CA VAL A 98 8.94 -0.44 5.43
C VAL A 98 10.28 0.26 5.67
N LEU A 99 10.81 0.23 6.90
CA LEU A 99 12.10 0.84 7.23
C LEU A 99 13.26 0.13 6.51
N ILE A 100 13.24 -1.21 6.46
CA ILE A 100 14.22 -1.99 5.69
C ILE A 100 14.08 -1.74 4.18
N MET A 101 12.85 -1.58 3.66
CA MET A 101 12.65 -1.17 2.26
C MET A 101 13.19 0.23 1.98
N LEU A 102 12.98 1.17 2.91
CA LEU A 102 13.46 2.55 2.80
C LEU A 102 14.98 2.64 2.85
N SER A 103 15.66 1.77 3.59
CA SER A 103 17.13 1.76 3.65
C SER A 103 17.76 1.50 2.27
N ARG A 104 17.06 0.82 1.36
CA ARG A 104 17.50 0.61 -0.04
C ARG A 104 17.52 1.90 -0.87
N LYS A 105 16.73 2.91 -0.47
CA LYS A 105 16.58 4.20 -1.16
C LYS A 105 17.24 5.36 -0.41
N CYS A 106 17.39 5.23 0.92
CA CYS A 106 17.93 6.26 1.79
C CYS A 106 19.28 5.77 2.40
N PRO A 107 20.42 6.25 1.89
CA PRO A 107 21.74 5.85 2.38
C PRO A 107 21.95 6.15 3.86
N ALA A 108 21.44 7.28 4.35
CA ALA A 108 21.56 7.67 5.76
C ALA A 108 20.88 6.63 6.69
N LEU A 109 19.67 6.19 6.32
CA LEU A 109 18.94 5.14 7.04
C LEU A 109 19.68 3.80 6.98
N ASN A 110 20.25 3.44 5.83
CA ASN A 110 21.06 2.23 5.72
C ASN A 110 22.29 2.27 6.63
N SER A 111 23.01 3.38 6.63
CA SER A 111 24.14 3.58 7.55
C SER A 111 23.71 3.48 9.01
N ALA A 112 22.59 4.08 9.39
CA ALA A 112 22.06 4.01 10.74
C ALA A 112 21.68 2.58 11.16
N ILE A 113 21.13 1.75 10.25
CA ILE A 113 20.82 0.34 10.52
C ILE A 113 22.09 -0.53 10.60
N MET A 114 23.17 -0.15 9.91
CA MET A 114 24.43 -0.90 9.91
C MET A 114 25.35 -0.59 11.09
N MET A 115 25.13 0.54 11.80
CA MET A 115 25.86 0.84 13.03
C MET A 115 25.59 -0.22 14.10
N GLU A 116 26.64 -0.72 14.76
CA GLU A 116 26.56 -1.88 15.66
C GLU A 116 25.59 -1.65 16.83
N GLU A 117 25.65 -0.47 17.45
CA GLU A 117 24.83 -0.13 18.62
C GLU A 117 23.33 -0.05 18.29
N SER A 118 22.98 0.71 17.25
CA SER A 118 21.59 0.87 16.78
C SER A 118 21.05 -0.44 16.21
N ARG A 119 21.86 -1.20 15.45
CA ARG A 119 21.49 -2.51 14.92
C ARG A 119 21.12 -3.47 16.05
N LYS A 120 21.92 -3.50 17.13
CA LYS A 120 21.66 -4.36 18.29
C LYS A 120 20.41 -3.92 19.04
N ARG A 121 20.19 -2.62 19.23
CA ARG A 121 18.94 -2.10 19.83
C ARG A 121 17.72 -2.48 19.00
N PHE A 122 17.80 -2.26 17.69
CA PHE A 122 16.74 -2.57 16.74
C PHE A 122 16.46 -4.07 16.66
N SER A 123 17.48 -4.93 16.64
CA SER A 123 17.29 -6.39 16.61
C SER A 123 16.63 -6.92 17.88
N LEU A 124 17.05 -6.44 19.06
CA LEU A 124 16.45 -6.83 20.34
C LEU A 124 14.96 -6.40 20.42
N PHE A 125 14.64 -5.22 19.89
CA PHE A 125 13.26 -4.77 19.80
C PHE A 125 12.42 -5.70 18.91
N LEU A 126 12.90 -6.04 17.72
CA LEU A 126 12.17 -6.93 16.80
C LEU A 126 12.00 -8.34 17.39
N GLU A 127 13.04 -8.88 18.04
CA GLU A 127 12.96 -10.16 18.73
C GLU A 127 11.91 -10.13 19.85
N SER A 128 11.76 -9.00 20.56
CA SER A 128 10.70 -8.81 21.55
C SER A 128 9.29 -8.77 20.94
N THR A 129 9.17 -8.40 19.65
CA THR A 129 7.91 -8.43 18.89
C THR A 129 7.68 -9.75 18.14
N ALA A 130 8.52 -10.76 18.37
CA ALA A 130 8.47 -12.11 17.80
C ALA A 130 8.93 -12.26 16.33
N ILE A 131 9.70 -11.32 15.78
CA ILE A 131 10.30 -11.46 14.45
C ILE A 131 11.77 -11.04 14.48
N SER A 132 12.68 -11.79 13.86
CA SER A 132 14.09 -11.38 13.77
C SER A 132 14.34 -10.34 12.66
N LEU A 133 15.41 -9.55 12.83
CA LEU A 133 15.88 -8.63 11.80
C LEU A 133 16.21 -9.35 10.48
N GLN A 134 16.73 -10.58 10.54
CA GLN A 134 17.06 -11.38 9.36
C GLN A 134 15.80 -11.83 8.62
N GLU A 135 14.78 -12.32 9.33
CA GLU A 135 13.52 -12.74 8.71
C GLU A 135 12.84 -11.58 7.98
N ILE A 136 12.77 -10.39 8.60
CA ILE A 136 12.21 -9.20 7.93
C ILE A 136 13.04 -8.82 6.70
N THR A 137 14.37 -8.87 6.81
CA THR A 137 15.26 -8.53 5.70
C THR A 137 15.06 -9.48 4.52
N CYS A 138 15.01 -10.80 4.77
CA CYS A 138 14.73 -11.81 3.75
C CYS A 138 13.38 -11.59 3.08
N VAL A 139 12.32 -11.34 3.84
CA VAL A 139 10.99 -11.05 3.27
C VAL A 139 11.04 -9.81 2.37
N VAL A 140 11.77 -8.77 2.78
CA VAL A 140 11.93 -7.56 1.97
C VAL A 140 12.74 -7.83 0.70
N ASP A 141 13.80 -8.62 0.78
CA ASP A 141 14.59 -9.03 -0.39
C ASP A 141 13.75 -9.82 -1.38
N ASP A 142 12.98 -10.80 -0.91
CA ASP A 142 12.05 -11.59 -1.72
C ASP A 142 10.99 -10.70 -2.40
N LEU A 143 10.47 -9.70 -1.68
CA LEU A 143 9.49 -8.75 -2.23
C LEU A 143 10.08 -7.80 -3.27
N LEU A 144 11.35 -7.45 -3.14
CA LEU A 144 12.05 -6.56 -4.06
C LEU A 144 12.73 -7.31 -5.22
N GLY A 145 12.77 -8.65 -5.18
CA GLY A 145 13.43 -9.49 -6.18
C GLY A 145 14.94 -9.27 -6.23
N SER A 146 15.56 -8.98 -5.07
CA SER A 146 16.99 -8.67 -4.91
C SER A 146 17.80 -9.86 -4.43
#